data_AF-A0A022M6R8-F1
#
_entry.id   AF-A0A022M6R8-F1
#
_cell.length_a   1.000
_cell.length_b   1.000
_cell.length_c   1.000
_cell.angle_alpha   90.00
_cell.angle_beta   90.00
_cell.angle_gamma   90.00
#
_symmetry.space_group_name_H-M   'P 1'
#
loop_
_entity.id
_entity.type
_entity.pdbx_description
1 polymer ?
#
loop_
_entity_poly.entity_id
_entity_poly.type
_entity_poly.pdbx_seq_one_letter_code
_entity_poly.pdbx_strand_id
1 'polypeptide(L)'
;SSARPSAPSAAPSRTPSAPAPSVSRSAPPEGTGDASAASSDAPGAAGGPGGGDGSGASGGSEGSGGSGTVKGYDTEGGRVVFDLDTASASLVSATPGTGWSMQVWKTASWIRVEFTSGEDRVSVICSWHDGPPRVEVGNY
;
A
#
# COMPACT_ATOMS: atom_id res chain seq x y z
N SER A 1 2.19 -58.08 -65.07
CA SER A 1 2.88 -57.53 -63.89
C SER A 1 3.20 -56.07 -64.18
N SER A 2 2.41 -55.11 -63.67
CA SER A 2 2.61 -54.38 -62.38
C SER A 2 3.74 -53.34 -62.51
N ALA A 3 3.65 -52.07 -62.09
CA ALA A 3 2.67 -51.33 -61.30
C ALA A 3 2.83 -49.81 -61.56
N ARG A 4 1.85 -49.02 -61.09
CA ARG A 4 1.72 -47.55 -61.19
C ARG A 4 2.83 -46.78 -60.43
N PRO A 5 3.13 -45.53 -60.81
CA PRO A 5 4.15 -44.70 -60.15
C PRO A 5 3.75 -44.29 -58.72
N SER A 6 4.74 -44.29 -57.82
CA SER A 6 4.65 -43.86 -56.43
C SER A 6 4.61 -42.33 -56.32
N ALA A 7 3.68 -41.82 -55.52
CA ALA A 7 3.65 -40.42 -55.11
C ALA A 7 4.69 -40.14 -54.01
N PRO A 8 5.35 -38.97 -53.97
CA PRO A 8 6.09 -38.55 -52.79
C PRO A 8 5.14 -37.96 -51.74
N SER A 9 5.09 -38.58 -50.57
CA SER A 9 4.65 -37.95 -49.32
C SER A 9 5.85 -37.29 -48.64
N ALA A 10 5.75 -36.00 -48.34
CA ALA A 10 6.01 -35.43 -47.01
C ALA A 10 6.14 -33.90 -47.11
N ALA A 11 5.24 -33.21 -46.42
CA ALA A 11 5.15 -31.76 -46.31
C ALA A 11 6.30 -31.16 -45.48
N PRO A 12 6.65 -29.87 -45.69
CA PRO A 12 7.61 -29.18 -44.83
C PRO A 12 7.02 -28.90 -43.44
N SER A 13 7.71 -29.36 -42.40
CA SER A 13 7.43 -29.03 -41.00
C SER A 13 7.64 -27.53 -40.79
N ARG A 14 6.54 -26.79 -40.65
CA ARG A 14 6.55 -25.37 -40.27
C ARG A 14 7.03 -25.26 -38.82
N THR A 15 8.07 -24.46 -38.62
CA THR A 15 8.52 -23.98 -37.31
C THR A 15 7.40 -23.21 -36.61
N PRO A 16 6.97 -23.59 -35.39
CA PRO A 16 6.09 -22.72 -34.61
C PRO A 16 6.91 -21.57 -34.02
N SER A 17 6.68 -20.35 -34.53
CA SER A 17 7.08 -19.12 -33.85
C SER A 17 6.39 -19.06 -32.49
N ALA A 18 7.19 -18.89 -31.44
CA ALA A 18 6.68 -18.66 -30.09
C ALA A 18 5.86 -17.34 -30.05
N PRO A 19 4.69 -17.32 -29.39
CA PRO A 19 3.94 -16.09 -29.20
C PRO A 19 4.63 -15.19 -28.15
N ALA A 20 4.71 -13.90 -28.47
CA ALA A 20 5.17 -12.84 -27.58
C ALA A 20 4.24 -12.66 -26.35
N PRO A 21 4.74 -12.18 -25.21
CA PRO A 21 3.90 -11.91 -24.05
C PRO A 21 2.92 -10.77 -24.33
N SER A 22 1.61 -11.06 -24.20
CA SER A 22 0.55 -10.05 -24.21
C SER A 22 0.68 -9.14 -23.00
N VAL A 23 0.89 -7.85 -23.26
CA VAL A 23 0.67 -6.78 -22.30
C VAL A 23 -0.83 -6.65 -22.02
N SER A 24 -1.31 -7.29 -20.96
CA SER A 24 -2.66 -7.05 -20.45
C SER A 24 -2.71 -5.64 -19.87
N ARG A 25 -3.18 -4.68 -20.69
CA ARG A 25 -3.64 -3.38 -20.23
C ARG A 25 -4.95 -3.61 -19.49
N SER A 26 -4.90 -3.70 -18.17
CA SER A 26 -6.10 -3.62 -17.35
C SER A 26 -6.64 -2.20 -17.43
N ALA A 27 -7.82 -2.07 -18.05
CA ALA A 27 -8.56 -0.83 -18.16
C ALA A 27 -8.97 -0.30 -16.77
N PRO A 28 -9.09 1.03 -16.59
CA PRO A 28 -9.66 1.60 -15.37
C PRO A 28 -11.17 1.26 -15.31
N PRO A 29 -11.72 0.92 -14.13
CA PRO A 29 -13.17 0.88 -13.99
C PRO A 29 -13.71 2.31 -14.06
N GLU A 30 -14.54 2.55 -15.08
CA GLU A 30 -15.40 3.72 -15.17
C GLU A 30 -16.34 3.77 -13.97
N GLY A 31 -16.49 4.98 -13.42
CA GLY A 31 -17.35 5.23 -12.28
C GLY A 31 -18.83 5.12 -12.61
N THR A 32 -19.62 4.83 -11.58
CA THR A 32 -20.99 5.33 -11.39
C THR A 32 -21.36 5.08 -9.93
N GLY A 33 -21.90 6.09 -9.25
CA GLY A 33 -22.81 5.85 -8.12
C GLY A 33 -22.40 6.43 -6.77
N ASP A 34 -22.66 7.73 -6.65
CA ASP A 34 -23.08 8.47 -5.45
C ASP A 34 -23.49 7.63 -4.22
N ALA A 35 -22.83 7.91 -3.09
CA ALA A 35 -23.49 7.87 -1.79
C ALA A 35 -22.94 9.02 -0.94
N SER A 36 -23.63 10.14 -1.05
CA SER A 36 -23.63 11.20 -0.05
C SER A 36 -23.78 10.63 1.37
N ALA A 37 -22.78 10.84 2.22
CA ALA A 37 -22.96 10.90 3.66
C ALA A 37 -22.18 12.12 4.17
N ALA A 38 -22.91 13.24 4.25
CA ALA A 38 -22.49 14.39 5.03
C ALA A 38 -22.28 13.96 6.48
N SER A 39 -21.14 14.31 7.04
CA SER A 39 -20.99 14.48 8.50
C SER A 39 -20.08 15.69 8.68
N SER A 40 -20.74 16.84 8.61
CA SER A 40 -20.27 18.06 9.25
C SER A 40 -20.26 17.81 10.75
N ASP A 41 -19.09 17.80 11.38
CA ASP A 41 -18.96 18.18 12.78
C ASP A 41 -17.57 18.78 12.97
N ALA A 42 -17.51 20.09 12.79
CA ALA A 42 -16.49 20.93 13.37
C ALA A 42 -16.90 21.24 14.81
N PRO A 43 -15.95 21.15 15.74
CA PRO A 43 -15.59 22.35 16.50
C PRO A 43 -14.07 22.53 16.38
N GLY A 44 -13.57 23.69 15.99
CA GLY A 44 -13.67 24.90 16.79
C GLY A 44 -12.25 25.23 17.22
N ALA A 45 -11.67 26.26 16.60
CA ALA A 45 -10.32 26.73 16.87
C ALA A 45 -10.14 27.11 18.34
N ALA A 46 -9.05 26.64 18.97
CA ALA A 46 -8.44 27.32 20.10
C ALA A 46 -6.96 26.92 20.24
N GLY A 47 -6.07 27.90 20.01
CA GLY A 47 -4.83 28.04 20.76
C GLY A 47 -3.60 27.29 20.27
N GLY A 48 -2.75 27.97 19.49
CA GLY A 48 -1.30 27.84 19.70
C GLY A 48 -0.91 28.39 21.09
N PRO A 49 0.23 28.00 21.66
CA PRO A 49 1.54 28.40 21.13
C PRO A 49 2.50 27.19 21.02
N GLY A 50 3.50 27.19 20.16
CA GLY A 50 4.70 28.01 20.28
C GLY A 50 5.88 27.14 19.80
N GLY A 51 6.85 27.77 19.14
CA GLY A 51 8.02 27.07 18.62
C GLY A 51 8.83 26.39 19.72
N GLY A 52 9.54 25.34 19.33
CA GLY A 52 10.45 24.60 20.19
C GLY A 52 11.26 23.62 19.36
N ASP A 53 12.39 24.10 18.87
CA ASP A 53 13.58 23.32 18.56
C ASP A 53 13.79 22.19 19.59
N GLY A 54 14.18 21.00 19.13
CA GLY A 54 14.93 20.09 20.00
C GLY A 54 14.46 18.64 20.04
N SER A 55 15.36 17.81 19.51
CA SER A 55 15.74 16.50 20.04
C SER A 55 14.79 15.32 19.77
N GLY A 56 15.29 14.43 18.91
CA GLY A 56 14.81 13.07 18.82
C GLY A 56 14.70 12.43 20.20
N ALA A 57 13.54 11.83 20.44
CA ALA A 57 13.38 10.82 21.47
C ALA A 57 13.00 9.54 20.74
N SER A 58 13.98 8.64 20.58
CA SER A 58 13.71 7.21 20.53
C SER A 58 12.98 6.84 21.81
N GLY A 59 11.66 6.95 21.81
CA GLY A 59 10.77 6.48 22.87
C GLY A 59 10.48 5.00 22.68
N GLY A 60 11.51 4.16 22.85
CA GLY A 60 11.30 2.75 23.17
C GLY A 60 11.07 2.62 24.68
N SER A 61 9.92 2.07 25.08
CA SER A 61 9.64 1.36 26.35
C SER A 61 8.18 0.90 26.29
N GLU A 62 7.91 -0.33 25.85
CA GLU A 62 7.70 -1.52 26.70
C GLU A 62 6.41 -1.45 27.55
N GLY A 63 5.39 -2.18 27.08
CA GLY A 63 4.23 -2.58 27.87
C GLY A 63 3.87 -4.02 27.54
N SER A 64 4.35 -4.97 28.35
CA SER A 64 3.91 -6.36 28.33
C SER A 64 2.50 -6.50 28.89
N GLY A 65 1.64 -7.30 28.25
CA GLY A 65 0.34 -7.66 28.82
C GLY A 65 -0.77 -8.09 27.86
N GLY A 66 -0.45 -8.26 26.58
CA GLY A 66 -1.27 -8.80 25.51
C GLY A 66 -0.37 -8.87 24.29
N SER A 67 -0.52 -9.84 23.39
CA SER A 67 0.45 -10.11 22.32
C SER A 67 0.49 -9.03 21.22
N GLY A 68 -0.03 -7.83 21.49
CA GLY A 68 -0.05 -6.66 20.63
C GLY A 68 0.76 -5.50 21.19
N THR A 69 1.54 -4.85 20.33
CA THR A 69 2.33 -3.64 20.65
C THR A 69 1.85 -2.48 19.79
N VAL A 70 1.39 -1.40 20.43
CA VAL A 70 1.08 -0.15 19.74
C VAL A 70 2.38 0.60 19.42
N LYS A 71 2.58 0.94 18.14
CA LYS A 71 3.76 1.64 17.63
C LYS A 71 3.36 2.86 16.80
N GLY A 72 3.90 4.01 17.19
CA GLY A 72 3.83 5.25 16.42
C GLY A 72 5.03 5.42 15.50
N TYR A 73 4.78 5.98 14.32
CA TYR A 73 5.74 6.30 13.28
C TYR A 73 5.54 7.75 12.88
N ASP A 74 6.50 8.59 13.25
CA ASP A 74 6.55 9.99 12.88
C ASP A 74 7.32 10.13 11.57
N THR A 75 6.74 10.86 10.61
CA THR A 75 7.28 11.07 9.26
C THR A 75 7.13 12.53 8.87
N GLU A 76 7.79 12.96 7.79
CA GLU A 76 7.59 14.32 7.25
C GLU A 76 6.14 14.58 6.84
N GLY A 77 5.44 13.53 6.39
CA GLY A 77 4.05 13.59 5.96
C GLY A 77 3.03 13.63 7.09
N GLY A 78 3.44 13.34 8.32
CA GLY A 78 2.54 13.21 9.47
C GLY A 78 2.89 12.00 10.34
N ARG A 79 1.94 11.59 11.16
CA ARG A 79 2.09 10.53 12.15
C ARG A 79 1.16 9.37 11.88
N VAL A 80 1.67 8.14 12.00
CA VAL A 80 0.89 6.90 11.86
C VAL A 80 1.06 6.06 13.10
N VAL A 81 -0.02 5.52 13.65
CA VAL A 81 0.02 4.61 14.79
C VAL A 81 -0.65 3.30 14.42
N PHE A 82 0.10 2.21 14.54
CA PHE A 82 -0.40 0.86 14.35
C PHE A 82 -0.44 0.11 15.68
N ASP A 83 -1.46 -0.72 15.84
CA ASP A 83 -1.47 -1.80 16.80
C ASP A 83 -0.96 -3.05 16.07
N LEU A 84 0.17 -3.59 16.53
CA LEU A 84 0.82 -4.74 15.92
C LEU A 84 0.63 -5.96 16.82
N ASP A 85 -0.25 -6.87 16.43
CA ASP A 85 -0.38 -8.18 17.09
C ASP A 85 0.69 -9.17 16.58
N THR A 86 0.62 -10.41 17.05
CA THR A 86 1.52 -11.50 16.69
C THR A 86 1.51 -11.84 15.20
N ALA A 87 0.34 -11.76 14.56
CA ALA A 87 0.13 -12.21 13.18
C ALA A 87 -0.74 -11.25 12.36
N SER A 88 -1.11 -10.09 12.91
CA SER A 88 -1.94 -9.09 12.23
C SER A 88 -1.64 -7.69 12.74
N ALA A 89 -2.07 -6.67 12.02
CA ALA A 89 -1.97 -5.30 12.47
C ALA A 89 -3.24 -4.52 12.16
N SER A 90 -3.51 -3.52 12.99
CA SER A 90 -4.61 -2.57 12.82
C SER A 90 -4.07 -1.14 12.83
N LEU A 91 -4.65 -0.29 12.00
CA LEU A 91 -4.37 1.15 12.06
C LEU A 91 -5.18 1.77 13.19
N VAL A 92 -4.51 2.31 14.21
CA VAL A 92 -5.12 3.01 15.34
C VAL A 92 -5.42 4.45 14.96
N SER A 93 -4.42 5.16 14.43
CA SER A 93 -4.58 6.54 13.95
C SER A 93 -3.60 6.85 12.83
N ALA A 94 -3.98 7.78 11.97
CA ALA A 94 -3.07 8.43 11.04
C ALA A 94 -3.46 9.89 10.94
N THR A 95 -2.50 10.78 11.13
CA THR A 95 -2.72 12.23 11.18
C THR A 95 -1.72 12.89 10.23
N PRO A 96 -2.17 13.47 9.10
CA PRO A 96 -1.27 14.19 8.21
C PRO A 96 -0.70 15.44 8.87
N GLY A 97 0.52 15.79 8.46
CA GLY A 97 1.11 17.09 8.74
C GLY A 97 0.39 18.21 7.99
N THR A 98 0.63 19.46 8.40
CA THR A 98 0.06 20.63 7.72
C THR A 98 0.53 20.69 6.26
N GLY A 99 -0.40 20.86 5.33
CA GLY A 99 -0.10 20.89 3.89
C GLY A 99 0.07 19.52 3.25
N TRP A 100 -0.07 18.43 4.02
CA TRP A 100 -0.06 17.06 3.51
C TRP A 100 -1.48 16.53 3.38
N SER A 101 -1.74 15.82 2.29
CA SER A 101 -2.93 14.99 2.10
C SER A 101 -2.61 13.57 2.54
N MET A 102 -3.60 12.84 3.05
CA MET A 102 -3.44 11.47 3.51
C MET A 102 -4.41 10.53 2.80
N GLN A 103 -3.92 9.35 2.42
CA GLN A 103 -4.70 8.25 1.89
C GLN A 103 -4.37 6.96 2.64
N VAL A 104 -5.37 6.12 2.88
CA VAL A 104 -5.23 4.86 3.61
C VAL A 104 -5.84 3.73 2.81
N TRP A 105 -5.09 2.64 2.64
CA TRP A 105 -5.55 1.39 2.04
C TRP A 105 -5.38 0.26 3.04
N LYS A 106 -6.41 -0.56 3.21
CA LYS A 106 -6.42 -1.69 4.14
C LYS A 106 -6.84 -2.94 3.40
N THR A 107 -6.14 -4.03 3.65
CA THR A 107 -6.50 -5.36 3.16
C THR A 107 -6.42 -6.38 4.30
N ALA A 108 -6.57 -7.66 3.97
CA ALA A 108 -6.48 -8.75 4.94
C ALA A 108 -5.05 -8.95 5.51
N SER A 109 -4.01 -8.51 4.80
CA SER A 109 -2.62 -8.84 5.14
C SER A 109 -1.64 -7.67 5.08
N TRP A 110 -2.14 -6.45 4.82
CA TRP A 110 -1.35 -5.23 4.87
C TRP A 110 -2.23 -3.99 4.98
N ILE A 111 -1.63 -2.91 5.48
CA ILE A 111 -2.17 -1.55 5.54
C ILE A 111 -1.13 -0.60 4.97
N ARG A 112 -1.52 0.27 4.05
CA ARG A 112 -0.69 1.36 3.54
C ARG A 112 -1.31 2.69 3.94
N VAL A 113 -0.49 3.58 4.46
CA VAL A 113 -0.79 5.00 4.61
C VAL A 113 0.14 5.75 3.67
N GLU A 114 -0.39 6.67 2.89
CA GLU A 114 0.39 7.56 2.04
C GLU A 114 0.07 9.00 2.40
N PHE A 115 1.12 9.78 2.54
CA PHE A 115 1.06 11.22 2.67
C PHE A 115 1.63 11.86 1.41
N THR A 116 0.96 12.88 0.89
CA THR A 116 1.43 13.63 -0.28
C THR A 116 1.35 15.14 -0.04
N SER A 117 2.38 15.88 -0.42
CA SER A 117 2.37 17.35 -0.40
C SER A 117 3.07 17.86 -1.65
N GLY A 118 2.30 18.35 -2.63
CA GLY A 118 2.85 18.77 -3.91
C GLY A 118 3.58 17.63 -4.63
N GLU A 119 4.91 17.73 -4.70
CA GLU A 119 5.80 16.73 -5.31
C GLU A 119 6.29 15.69 -4.29
N ASP A 120 6.32 16.01 -3.00
CA ASP A 120 6.82 15.14 -1.94
C ASP A 120 5.80 14.05 -1.57
N ARG A 121 6.29 12.82 -1.32
CA ARG A 121 5.46 11.71 -0.88
C ARG A 121 6.11 10.89 0.20
N VAL A 122 5.31 10.42 1.14
CA VAL A 122 5.72 9.45 2.17
C VAL A 122 4.76 8.29 2.16
N SER A 123 5.27 7.07 2.08
CA SER A 123 4.48 5.85 2.25
C SER A 123 4.91 5.11 3.50
N VAL A 124 3.94 4.78 4.35
CA VAL A 124 4.09 3.89 5.50
C VAL A 124 3.28 2.64 5.23
N ILE A 125 3.92 1.49 5.11
CA ILE A 125 3.27 0.21 4.83
C ILE A 125 3.50 -0.73 6.00
N CYS A 126 2.44 -1.21 6.62
CA CYS A 126 2.48 -2.32 7.56
C CYS A 126 2.02 -3.60 6.86
N SER A 127 2.86 -4.63 6.79
CA SER A 127 2.55 -5.90 6.12
C SER A 127 2.79 -7.09 7.04
N TRP A 128 1.96 -8.13 6.94
CA TRP A 128 2.05 -9.35 7.78
C TRP A 128 1.71 -10.63 7.02
N HIS A 129 1.79 -10.61 5.68
CA HIS A 129 1.51 -11.79 4.86
C HIS A 129 2.59 -12.88 4.96
N ASP A 130 3.86 -12.50 5.18
CA ASP A 130 5.00 -13.43 5.31
C ASP A 130 5.44 -13.68 6.77
N GLY A 131 4.61 -13.31 7.75
CA GLY A 131 4.93 -13.50 9.17
C GLY A 131 4.46 -12.34 10.05
N PRO A 132 5.16 -12.08 11.17
CA PRO A 132 4.78 -11.00 12.08
C PRO A 132 4.71 -9.65 11.36
N PRO A 133 3.87 -8.71 11.82
CA PRO A 133 3.75 -7.39 11.21
C PRO A 133 5.09 -6.66 11.12
N ARG A 134 5.40 -6.16 9.92
CA ARG A 134 6.58 -5.36 9.60
C ARG A 134 6.10 -4.02 9.07
N VAL A 135 6.74 -2.95 9.51
CA VAL A 135 6.45 -1.59 9.02
C VAL A 135 7.64 -1.08 8.22
N GLU A 136 7.34 -0.57 7.04
CA GLU A 136 8.28 0.02 6.10
C GLU A 136 7.87 1.47 5.85
N VAL A 137 8.82 2.39 5.92
CA VAL A 137 8.62 3.81 5.63
C VAL A 137 9.50 4.17 4.45
N GLY A 138 8.90 4.75 3.41
CA GLY A 138 9.59 5.24 2.21
C GLY A 138 9.21 6.68 1.91
N ASN A 139 10.19 7.49 1.51
CA ASN A 139 10.01 8.86 1.07
C ASN A 139 10.36 8.93 -0.42
N TYR A 140 9.59 9.68 -1.20
CA TYR A 140 9.72 9.81 -2.65
C TYR A 140 9.55 11.24 -3.10
#